data_AF-A0AAV2GX29-F1
#
_entry.id   AF-A0AAV2GX29-F1
#
_cell.length_a   1.000
_cell.length_b   1.000
_cell.length_c   1.000
_cell.angle_alpha   90.00
_cell.angle_beta   90.00
_cell.angle_gamma   90.00
#
_symmetry.space_group_name_H-M   'P 1'
#
loop_
_entity.id
_entity.type
_entity.pdbx_description
1 polymer ?
#
loop_
_entity_poly.entity_id
_entity_poly.type
_entity_poly.pdbx_seq_one_letter_code
_entity_poly.pdbx_strand_id
1 'polypeptide(L)'
;MKRPIHLPPWDLLMLSVHYIQKGHLYQKPSAGLHIVEFLRGLNHALSLTLSHFYPLVGCLVTFECPYDEGSYVVSLDCVNGPGARLIHAVADLTISDILFPTYVHRRRPIVLRP
;
A
#
# COMPACT_ATOMS: atom_id res chain seq x y z
N MET A 1 -19.30 -7.44 16.46
CA MET A 1 -18.38 -6.30 16.26
C MET A 1 -16.96 -6.81 16.36
N LYS A 2 -16.13 -6.69 15.31
CA LYS A 2 -14.69 -6.99 15.41
C LYS A 2 -14.02 -5.80 16.09
N ARG A 3 -13.21 -6.07 17.12
CA ARG A 3 -12.48 -5.03 17.86
C ARG A 3 -11.30 -4.51 17.01
N PRO A 4 -10.87 -3.24 17.19
CA PRO A 4 -9.65 -2.73 16.57
C PRO A 4 -8.46 -3.65 16.87
N ILE A 5 -7.58 -3.85 15.90
CA ILE A 5 -6.39 -4.69 16.09
C ILE A 5 -5.28 -3.81 16.66
N HIS A 6 -4.80 -4.15 17.86
CA HIS A 6 -3.66 -3.48 18.47
C HIS A 6 -2.36 -3.92 17.80
N LEU A 7 -1.49 -2.95 17.50
CA LEU A 7 -0.18 -3.22 16.92
C LEU A 7 0.82 -3.66 18.01
N PRO A 8 1.59 -4.73 17.78
CA PRO A 8 2.71 -5.07 18.66
C PRO A 8 3.79 -3.98 18.60
N PRO A 9 4.67 -3.88 19.62
CA PRO A 9 5.73 -2.86 19.66
C PRO A 9 6.62 -2.83 18.41
N TRP A 10 6.92 -3.99 17.83
CA TRP A 10 7.71 -4.09 16.60
C TRP A 10 7.02 -3.44 15.39
N ASP A 11 5.69 -3.56 15.27
CA ASP A 11 4.94 -2.94 14.18
C ASP A 11 4.83 -1.41 14.37
N LEU A 12 4.79 -0.94 15.62
CA LEU A 12 4.83 0.51 15.93
C LEU A 12 6.14 1.15 15.47
N LEU A 13 7.28 0.46 15.64
CA LEU A 13 8.57 0.95 15.14
C LEU A 13 8.57 1.09 13.61
N MET A 14 7.84 0.21 12.93
CA MET A 14 7.73 0.22 11.47
C MET A 14 6.86 1.37 10.94
N LEU A 15 6.10 2.08 11.78
CA LEU A 15 5.32 3.27 11.36
C LEU A 15 6.21 4.42 10.88
N SER A 16 7.44 4.50 11.36
CA SER A 16 8.43 5.50 10.93
C SER A 16 9.10 5.16 9.59
N VAL A 17 8.87 3.96 9.06
CA VAL A 17 9.47 3.49 7.82
C VAL A 17 8.63 3.95 6.63
N HIS A 18 9.29 4.21 5.50
CA HIS A 18 8.62 4.58 4.26
C HIS A 18 7.72 3.43 3.77
N TYR A 19 6.61 3.78 3.12
CA TYR A 19 5.73 2.81 2.47
C TYR A 19 6.52 1.89 1.53
N ILE A 20 6.35 0.57 1.69
CA ILE A 20 6.97 -0.41 0.82
C ILE A 20 6.33 -0.32 -0.57
N GLN A 21 7.11 0.07 -1.57
CA GLN A 21 6.68 0.13 -2.97
C GLN A 21 7.39 -0.97 -3.74
N LYS A 22 6.63 -1.98 -4.19
CA LYS A 22 7.10 -3.10 -5.00
C LYS A 22 6.23 -3.23 -6.25
N GLY A 23 6.85 -3.64 -7.36
CA GLY A 23 6.17 -3.85 -8.64
C GLY A 23 6.63 -5.14 -9.30
N HIS A 24 5.79 -5.66 -10.18
CA HIS A 24 6.09 -6.83 -11.01
C HIS A 24 5.92 -6.46 -12.48
N LEU A 25 6.86 -6.91 -13.32
CA LEU A 25 6.79 -6.76 -14.77
C LEU A 25 6.44 -8.11 -15.39
N TYR A 26 5.42 -8.12 -16.26
CA TYR A 26 4.97 -9.31 -16.96
C TYR A 26 5.11 -9.12 -18.46
N GLN A 27 5.52 -10.18 -19.16
CA GLN A 27 5.51 -10.19 -20.62
C GLN A 27 4.06 -10.17 -21.12
N LYS A 28 3.79 -9.35 -22.14
CA LYS A 28 2.47 -9.30 -22.77
C LYS A 28 2.17 -10.64 -23.46
N PRO A 29 0.96 -11.20 -23.30
CA PRO A 29 0.57 -12.43 -24.00
C PRO A 29 0.63 -12.25 -25.51
N SER A 30 1.03 -13.30 -26.24
CA SER A 30 1.11 -13.30 -27.71
C SER A 30 -0.24 -13.06 -28.39
N ALA A 31 -1.33 -13.52 -27.77
CA ALA A 31 -2.71 -13.29 -28.22
C ALA A 31 -3.22 -11.86 -27.97
N GLY A 32 -2.41 -10.98 -27.38
CA GLY A 32 -2.84 -9.67 -26.90
C GLY A 32 -3.46 -9.72 -25.49
N LEU A 33 -3.68 -8.54 -24.90
CA LEU A 33 -4.27 -8.40 -23.57
C LEU A 33 -5.59 -7.63 -23.69
N HIS A 34 -6.70 -8.27 -23.34
CA HIS A 34 -7.98 -7.61 -23.24
C HIS A 34 -8.08 -6.90 -21.89
N ILE A 35 -7.61 -5.65 -21.84
CA ILE A 35 -7.36 -4.93 -20.57
C ILE A 35 -8.60 -4.82 -19.68
N VAL A 36 -9.79 -4.63 -20.25
CA VAL A 36 -11.04 -4.52 -19.49
C VAL A 36 -11.37 -5.82 -18.74
N GLU A 37 -11.21 -6.97 -19.41
CA GLU A 37 -11.49 -8.27 -18.80
C GLU A 37 -10.43 -8.62 -17.75
N PHE A 38 -9.17 -8.31 -18.04
CA PHE A 38 -8.07 -8.48 -17.10
C PHE A 38 -8.30 -7.67 -15.82
N LEU A 39 -8.64 -6.37 -15.94
CA LEU A 39 -8.92 -5.52 -14.77
C LEU A 39 -10.12 -6.01 -13.97
N ARG A 40 -11.18 -6.50 -14.64
CA ARG A 40 -12.33 -7.10 -13.98
C ARG A 40 -11.94 -8.36 -13.19
N GLY A 41 -11.17 -9.26 -13.80
CA GLY A 41 -10.66 -10.46 -13.14
C GLY A 41 -9.73 -10.14 -11.97
N LEU A 42 -8.82 -9.19 -12.15
CA LEU A 42 -7.90 -8.72 -11.10
C LEU A 42 -8.65 -8.12 -9.92
N ASN A 43 -9.64 -7.26 -10.17
CA ASN A 43 -10.44 -6.66 -9.10
C ASN A 43 -11.24 -7.74 -8.33
N HIS A 44 -11.83 -8.71 -9.04
CA HIS A 44 -12.55 -9.81 -8.40
C HIS A 44 -11.62 -10.67 -7.53
N ALA A 45 -10.47 -11.10 -8.07
CA ALA A 45 -9.48 -11.89 -7.34
C ALA A 45 -8.92 -11.12 -6.13
N LEU A 46 -8.66 -9.82 -6.28
CA LEU A 46 -8.20 -8.95 -5.20
C LEU A 46 -9.26 -8.87 -4.10
N SER A 47 -10.52 -8.64 -4.44
CA SER A 47 -11.64 -8.59 -3.48
C SER A 47 -11.76 -9.89 -2.68
N LEU A 48 -11.71 -11.05 -3.35
CA LEU A 48 -11.72 -12.35 -2.69
C LEU A 48 -10.52 -12.50 -1.74
N THR A 49 -9.32 -12.18 -2.21
CA THR A 49 -8.10 -12.27 -1.41
C THR A 49 -8.19 -11.40 -0.16
N LEU A 50 -8.65 -10.16 -0.30
CA LEU A 50 -8.79 -9.22 0.82
C LEU A 50 -9.85 -9.63 1.84
N SER A 51 -10.83 -10.46 1.47
CA SER A 51 -11.75 -11.06 2.44
C SER A 51 -11.04 -12.01 3.42
N HIS A 52 -9.98 -12.69 2.96
CA HIS A 52 -9.12 -13.54 3.78
C HIS A 52 -8.03 -12.73 4.50
N PHE A 53 -7.46 -11.73 3.83
CA PHE A 53 -6.44 -10.82 4.35
C PHE A 53 -7.04 -9.47 4.78
N TYR A 54 -8.11 -9.52 5.57
CA TYR A 54 -8.90 -8.35 5.95
C TYR A 54 -8.13 -7.23 6.68
N PRO A 55 -6.97 -7.43 7.34
CA PRO A 55 -6.18 -6.30 7.84
C PRO A 55 -5.66 -5.37 6.73
N LEU A 56 -5.48 -5.86 5.49
CA LEU A 56 -4.97 -5.06 4.37
C LEU A 56 -5.98 -4.05 3.81
N VAL A 57 -7.26 -4.17 4.18
CA VAL A 57 -8.32 -3.19 3.84
C VAL A 57 -8.63 -2.21 4.97
N GLY A 58 -7.95 -2.36 6.11
CA GLY A 58 -8.12 -1.49 7.26
C GLY A 58 -7.41 -0.16 7.11
N CYS A 59 -7.69 0.75 8.05
CA CYS A 59 -6.95 1.99 8.21
C CYS A 59 -6.33 2.08 9.62
N LEU A 60 -5.19 2.76 9.71
CA LEU A 60 -4.62 3.10 11.01
C LEU A 60 -5.47 4.21 11.63
N VAL A 61 -5.82 4.01 12.90
CA VAL A 61 -6.53 4.98 13.73
C VAL A 61 -5.70 5.28 14.97
N THR A 62 -5.75 6.53 15.41
CA THR A 62 -5.00 7.01 16.56
C THR A 62 -5.96 7.69 17.53
N PHE A 63 -5.83 7.40 18.82
CA PHE A 63 -6.60 8.03 19.89
C PHE A 63 -5.75 8.20 21.14
N GLU A 64 -6.13 9.16 21.99
CA GLU A 64 -5.42 9.44 23.24
C GLU A 64 -5.53 8.26 24.22
N CYS A 65 -4.46 8.01 24.95
CA CYS A 65 -4.40 6.93 25.93
C CYS A 65 -5.23 7.31 27.18
N PRO A 66 -6.24 6.52 27.57
CA PRO A 66 -7.12 6.91 28.69
C PRO A 66 -6.45 6.93 30.07
N TYR A 67 -5.28 6.32 30.18
CA TYR A 67 -4.58 6.09 31.45
C TYR A 67 -3.15 6.66 31.46
N ASP A 68 -2.73 7.36 30.41
CA ASP A 68 -1.41 7.98 30.30
C ASP A 68 -1.49 9.29 29.50
N GLU A 69 -1.38 10.42 30.21
CA GLU A 69 -1.57 11.75 29.64
C GLU A 69 -0.43 12.09 28.66
N GLY A 70 -0.78 12.53 27.45
CA GLY A 70 0.19 12.83 26.38
C GLY A 70 0.61 11.62 25.54
N SER A 71 0.13 10.41 25.87
CA SER A 71 0.36 9.20 25.09
C SER A 71 -0.78 8.90 24.12
N TYR A 72 -0.45 8.26 22.99
CA TYR A 72 -1.41 7.86 21.96
C TYR A 72 -1.37 6.36 21.70
N VAL A 73 -2.53 5.78 21.44
CA VAL A 73 -2.67 4.40 20.97
C VAL A 73 -2.91 4.41 19.47
N VAL A 74 -2.11 3.64 18.74
CA VAL A 74 -2.31 3.37 17.32
C VAL A 74 -2.88 1.96 17.16
N SER A 75 -3.98 1.84 16.43
CA SER A 75 -4.60 0.55 16.12
C SER A 75 -5.07 0.50 14.67
N LEU A 76 -5.49 -0.68 14.22
CA LEU A 76 -6.02 -0.91 12.89
C LEU A 76 -7.54 -1.09 12.95
N ASP A 77 -8.29 -0.19 12.30
CA ASP A 77 -9.73 -0.35 12.05
C ASP A 77 -9.94 -1.11 10.74
N CYS A 78 -10.25 -2.39 10.86
CA CYS A 78 -10.55 -3.26 9.72
C CYS A 78 -12.05 -3.36 9.39
N VAL A 79 -12.90 -2.60 10.07
CA VAL A 79 -14.37 -2.64 9.90
C VAL A 79 -14.84 -1.46 9.07
N ASN A 80 -14.37 -0.25 9.41
CA ASN A 80 -14.74 0.98 8.72
C ASN A 80 -13.63 1.51 7.82
N GLY A 81 -12.65 0.65 7.52
CA GLY A 81 -11.55 0.97 6.62
C GLY A 81 -12.04 1.31 5.21
N PRO A 82 -11.33 2.18 4.48
CA PRO A 82 -11.73 2.63 3.14
C PRO A 82 -11.57 1.54 2.05
N GLY A 83 -11.03 0.37 2.39
CA GLY A 83 -10.73 -0.67 1.42
C GLY A 83 -9.34 -0.51 0.78
N ALA A 84 -9.02 -1.42 -0.14
CA ALA A 84 -7.83 -1.32 -0.98
C ALA A 84 -8.13 -0.52 -2.25
N ARG A 85 -7.19 0.32 -2.67
CA ARG A 85 -7.32 1.13 -3.88
C ARG A 85 -6.65 0.45 -5.08
N LEU A 86 -7.41 0.18 -6.14
CA LEU A 86 -6.92 -0.30 -7.42
C LEU A 86 -6.92 0.84 -8.44
N ILE A 87 -5.75 1.16 -9.01
CA ILE A 87 -5.59 2.22 -10.02
C ILE A 87 -5.08 1.59 -11.31
N HIS A 88 -5.72 1.93 -12.43
CA HIS A 88 -5.25 1.60 -13.76
C HIS A 88 -4.65 2.85 -14.43
N ALA A 89 -3.46 2.71 -14.98
CA ALA A 89 -2.75 3.76 -15.70
C ALA A 89 -2.10 3.20 -16.96
N VAL A 90 -1.99 4.03 -17.98
CA VAL A 90 -1.34 3.71 -19.27
C VAL A 90 -0.24 4.74 -19.51
N ALA A 91 0.91 4.26 -19.94
CA ALA A 91 2.05 5.11 -20.29
C ALA A 91 2.67 4.61 -21.60
N ASP A 92 3.16 5.53 -22.42
CA ASP A 92 3.93 5.21 -23.61
C ASP A 92 5.39 4.98 -23.20
N LEU A 93 5.68 3.77 -22.74
CA LEU A 93 6.99 3.35 -22.23
C LEU A 93 7.35 1.96 -22.78
N THR A 94 8.64 1.76 -23.00
CA THR A 94 9.21 0.45 -23.33
C THR A 94 9.75 -0.25 -22.08
N ILE A 95 9.98 -1.56 -22.16
CA ILE A 95 10.65 -2.31 -21.09
C ILE A 95 12.05 -1.74 -20.84
N SER A 96 12.74 -1.30 -21.89
CA SER A 96 14.08 -0.69 -21.78
C SER A 96 14.06 0.58 -20.95
N ASP A 97 13.00 1.40 -21.04
CA ASP A 97 12.86 2.63 -20.24
C ASP A 97 12.75 2.34 -18.74
N ILE A 98 12.20 1.17 -18.37
CA ILE A 98 12.09 0.71 -16.97
C ILE A 98 13.41 0.13 -16.47
N LEU A 99 14.09 -0.67 -17.30
CA LEU A 99 15.33 -1.35 -16.92
C LEU A 99 16.55 -0.42 -16.94
N PHE A 100 16.54 0.59 -17.81
CA PHE A 100 17.64 1.54 -18.02
C PHE A 100 17.15 2.99 -17.90
N PRO A 101 16.71 3.42 -16.71
CA PRO A 101 16.15 4.75 -16.52
C PRO A 101 17.21 5.83 -16.78
N THR A 102 16.93 6.72 -17.74
CA THR A 102 17.80 7.85 -18.07
C THR A 102 17.74 8.98 -17.05
N TYR A 103 16.68 9.04 -16.24
CA TYR A 103 16.50 10.02 -15.18
C TYR A 103 16.58 9.36 -13.79
N VAL A 104 17.69 9.58 -13.09
CA VAL A 104 17.82 9.27 -11.66
C VAL A 104 17.62 10.56 -10.89
N HIS A 105 16.49 10.68 -10.18
CA HIS A 105 16.26 11.86 -9.32
C HIS A 105 17.33 11.89 -8.23
N ARG A 106 18.25 12.87 -8.27
CA ARG A 106 19.21 13.11 -7.19
C ARG A 106 18.42 13.41 -5.91
N ARG A 107 18.43 12.49 -4.95
CA ARG A 107 17.93 12.76 -3.60
C ARG A 107 18.71 13.96 -3.06
N ARG A 108 18.05 15.11 -2.88
CA ARG A 108 18.67 16.23 -2.18
C ARG A 108 18.94 15.76 -0.74
N PRO A 109 20.15 15.94 -0.21
CA PRO A 109 20.40 15.65 1.20
C PRO A 109 19.43 16.48 2.05
N ILE A 110 18.81 15.83 3.03
CA ILE A 110 18.03 16.53 4.06
C ILE A 110 19.06 17.33 4.87
N VAL A 111 19.14 18.63 4.60
CA VAL A 111 19.92 19.55 5.42
C VAL A 111 19.12 19.78 6.70
N LEU A 112 19.44 19.03 7.75
CA LEU A 112 19.03 19.38 9.10
C LEU A 112 19.74 20.69 9.45
N ARG A 113 18.98 21.78 9.53
CA ARG A 113 19.48 23.03 10.12
C ARG A 113 19.44 22.88 11.64
N PRO A 114 20.48 23.37 12.34
CA PRO A 114 20.55 23.34 13.81
C PRO A 114 19.44 24.15 14.46
#